data_AF-A0A0V1FER8-F1
#
_entry.id   AF-A0A0V1FER8-F1
#
_cell.length_a   1.000
_cell.length_b   1.000
_cell.length_c   1.000
_cell.angle_alpha   90.00
_cell.angle_beta   90.00
_cell.angle_gamma   90.00
#
_symmetry.space_group_name_H-M   'P 1'
#
loop_
_entity.id
_entity.type
_entity.pdbx_description
1 polymer ?
#
loop_
_entity_poly.entity_id
_entity_poly.type
_entity_poly.pdbx_seq_one_letter_code
_entity_poly.pdbx_strand_id
1 'polypeptide(L)'
;MKTLDKLHSAGIAVETAAVGKESISQHSQWGWRHAIAILGSAGFMVNYMVIINLSVCIVSMVNNTALDILAVEQAGNESTLDMITFTSVCRADNVTSPQKDGPFVWDRSTTGILLSSFYYGYAFTQIPGGLLASRFGGKWVFGLGTLSASVLTLFTPLAAWAGIEWLIFVRVLEGLAEGVTFPACQAILASWVPPMERTKVPVLTISGCFIGTVITFMTSGVMADMNFLGGWPSVFYIYGKQFCYIYNAFLHLTISILKTGIIGCLWFIVWAVLVSSTPFDHRFISASEKDYIEKCLSAEVKASGKNGKAIKVKDLPWKAVITSLPVWAVFVSHFSYNWCNYTLLTSLPTYFKTVLGLDLKANGILSAVPYIALSLVQLGIGQIGDFLRTKCGLKTVHLRKLLDCSGHFFPGIGILCVGYIGCNKTAAIVLLTFTVGMAGLCGGGFFVNLFDLCPQYAGPIFGISNTLATIPGIVGPYVTALIIENEPTIERWQNVFYIATSIYFFSALFYLIFGQGSIQPWAEASEKGEKNSPKTDP
;
A
#
# COMPACT_ATOMS: atom_id res chain seq x y z
N MET A 1 -23.50 -9.78 -36.84
CA MET A 1 -22.12 -9.41 -36.42
C MET A 1 -21.97 -9.36 -34.90
N LYS A 2 -22.57 -8.41 -34.17
CA LYS A 2 -22.41 -8.30 -32.68
C LYS A 2 -22.72 -9.58 -31.87
N THR A 3 -23.63 -10.43 -32.33
CA THR A 3 -23.99 -11.70 -31.66
C THR A 3 -22.96 -12.81 -31.94
N LEU A 4 -22.36 -12.81 -33.13
CA LEU A 4 -21.29 -13.73 -33.52
C LEU A 4 -19.98 -13.38 -32.79
N ASP A 5 -19.67 -12.08 -32.66
CA ASP A 5 -18.51 -11.62 -31.89
C ASP A 5 -18.62 -12.02 -30.41
N LYS A 6 -19.81 -11.88 -29.80
CA LYS A 6 -20.06 -12.33 -28.42
C LYS A 6 -19.91 -13.84 -28.24
N LEU A 7 -20.33 -14.64 -29.22
CA LEU A 7 -20.19 -16.09 -29.19
C LEU A 7 -18.72 -16.51 -29.36
N HIS A 8 -17.98 -15.80 -30.21
CA HIS A 8 -16.54 -16.01 -30.40
C HIS A 8 -15.75 -15.64 -29.14
N SER A 9 -15.99 -14.47 -28.55
CA SER A 9 -15.37 -14.05 -27.27
C SER A 9 -15.73 -15.00 -26.11
N ALA A 10 -16.96 -15.51 -26.07
CA ALA A 10 -17.37 -16.49 -25.08
C ALA A 10 -16.68 -17.85 -25.28
N GLY A 11 -16.52 -18.32 -26.52
CA GLY A 11 -15.75 -19.52 -26.85
C GLY A 11 -14.28 -19.41 -26.46
N ILE A 12 -13.65 -18.27 -26.75
CA ILE A 12 -12.25 -17.97 -26.40
C ILE A 12 -12.04 -17.94 -24.88
N ALA A 13 -12.97 -17.38 -24.12
CA ALA A 13 -12.91 -17.36 -22.66
C ALA A 13 -13.04 -18.77 -22.04
N VAL A 14 -13.80 -19.66 -22.68
CA VAL A 14 -13.94 -21.06 -22.28
C VAL A 14 -12.66 -21.83 -22.58
N GLU A 15 -12.03 -21.58 -23.72
CA GLU A 15 -10.80 -22.26 -24.16
C GLU A 15 -9.58 -21.86 -23.30
N THR A 16 -9.42 -20.58 -22.97
CA THR A 16 -8.40 -20.09 -22.02
C THR A 16 -8.63 -20.63 -20.60
N ALA A 17 -9.88 -20.76 -20.17
CA ALA A 17 -10.22 -21.39 -18.89
C ALA A 17 -9.96 -22.90 -18.88
N ALA A 18 -10.16 -23.60 -20.00
CA ALA A 18 -9.89 -25.03 -20.14
C ALA A 18 -8.39 -25.33 -20.13
N VAL A 19 -7.59 -24.59 -20.92
CA VAL A 19 -6.11 -24.69 -20.91
C VAL A 19 -5.55 -24.31 -19.54
N GLY A 20 -6.13 -23.31 -18.88
CA GLY A 20 -5.81 -22.95 -17.50
C GLY A 20 -6.08 -24.09 -16.52
N LYS A 21 -7.22 -24.77 -16.62
CA LYS A 21 -7.59 -25.88 -15.71
C LYS A 21 -6.76 -27.15 -15.91
N GLU A 22 -6.49 -27.55 -17.15
CA GLU A 22 -5.65 -28.73 -17.44
C GLU A 22 -4.20 -28.50 -16.98
N SER A 23 -3.64 -27.32 -17.26
CA SER A 23 -2.27 -26.98 -16.87
C SER A 23 -2.06 -26.79 -15.36
N ILE A 24 -3.07 -26.32 -14.61
CA ILE A 24 -3.01 -26.24 -13.13
C ILE A 24 -2.87 -27.63 -12.51
N SER A 25 -3.53 -28.65 -13.08
CA SER A 25 -3.45 -30.01 -12.55
C SER A 25 -2.05 -30.63 -12.64
N GLN A 26 -1.24 -30.20 -13.62
CA GLN A 26 0.15 -30.65 -13.81
C GLN A 26 1.21 -29.71 -13.19
N HIS A 27 0.93 -28.41 -13.03
CA HIS A 27 1.92 -27.39 -12.61
C HIS A 27 1.56 -26.57 -11.36
N SER A 28 0.66 -27.06 -10.50
CA SER A 28 0.38 -26.52 -9.15
C SER A 28 1.57 -26.67 -8.16
N GLN A 29 2.81 -26.67 -8.65
CA GLN A 29 4.01 -26.68 -7.84
C GLN A 29 4.56 -25.26 -7.65
N TRP A 30 5.21 -25.07 -6.51
CA TRP A 30 5.94 -23.84 -6.19
C TRP A 30 7.01 -23.58 -7.26
N GLY A 31 7.18 -22.32 -7.65
CA GLY A 31 8.03 -21.93 -8.78
C GLY A 31 8.61 -20.53 -8.61
N TRP A 32 9.46 -20.09 -9.54
CA TRP A 32 10.15 -18.79 -9.47
C TRP A 32 9.20 -17.60 -9.44
N ARG A 33 8.01 -17.70 -10.04
CA ARG A 33 6.97 -16.65 -9.92
C ARG A 33 6.56 -16.38 -8.46
N HIS A 34 6.55 -17.42 -7.62
CA HIS A 34 6.27 -17.30 -6.19
C HIS A 34 7.48 -16.73 -5.42
N ALA A 35 8.69 -17.14 -5.78
CA ALA A 35 9.91 -16.58 -5.20
C ALA A 35 10.04 -15.07 -5.51
N ILE A 36 9.74 -14.65 -6.74
CA ILE A 36 9.69 -13.23 -7.12
C ILE A 36 8.63 -12.47 -6.33
N ALA A 37 7.46 -13.07 -6.10
CA ALA A 37 6.43 -12.45 -5.25
C ALA A 37 6.91 -12.27 -3.80
N ILE A 38 7.60 -13.25 -3.22
CA ILE A 38 8.18 -13.12 -1.87
C ILE A 38 9.27 -12.05 -1.82
N LEU A 39 10.16 -12.01 -2.82
CA LEU A 39 11.18 -10.98 -2.93
C LEU A 39 10.57 -9.58 -3.12
N GLY A 40 9.49 -9.47 -3.91
CA GLY A 40 8.75 -8.23 -4.08
C GLY A 40 8.03 -7.81 -2.80
N SER A 41 7.48 -8.78 -2.05
CA SER A 41 6.93 -8.58 -0.71
C SER A 41 7.97 -8.04 0.26
N ALA A 42 9.18 -8.61 0.27
CA ALA A 42 10.28 -8.08 1.06
C ALA A 42 10.67 -6.65 0.64
N GLY A 43 10.60 -6.31 -0.65
CA GLY A 43 10.84 -4.95 -1.15
C GLY A 43 9.78 -3.96 -0.68
N PHE A 44 8.50 -4.31 -0.80
CA PHE A 44 7.41 -3.50 -0.28
C PHE A 44 7.44 -3.35 1.24
N MET A 45 7.88 -4.40 1.95
CA MET A 45 8.12 -4.32 3.39
C MET A 45 9.15 -3.24 3.72
N VAL A 46 10.30 -3.22 3.02
CA VAL A 46 11.32 -2.17 3.19
C VAL A 46 10.75 -0.78 2.90
N ASN A 47 10.05 -0.62 1.77
CA ASN A 47 9.43 0.65 1.37
C ASN A 47 8.47 1.17 2.45
N TYR A 48 7.57 0.31 2.96
CA TYR A 48 6.62 0.70 4.00
C TYR A 48 7.28 0.93 5.37
N MET A 49 8.42 0.30 5.66
CA MET A 49 9.21 0.66 6.83
C MET A 49 9.82 2.06 6.70
N VAL A 50 10.27 2.45 5.49
CA VAL A 50 10.79 3.78 5.19
C VAL A 50 9.72 4.85 5.30
N ILE A 51 8.52 4.62 4.77
CA ILE A 51 7.46 5.65 4.80
C ILE A 51 6.91 5.87 6.21
N ILE A 52 6.71 4.78 7.00
CA ILE A 52 6.01 4.83 8.29
C ILE A 52 6.94 5.24 9.45
N ASN A 53 8.25 5.06 9.32
CA ASN A 53 9.20 5.34 10.40
C ASN A 53 9.03 6.74 11.00
N LEU A 54 8.86 7.79 10.18
CA LEU A 54 8.71 9.17 10.64
C LEU A 54 7.34 9.40 11.26
N SER A 55 6.28 8.85 10.70
CA SER A 55 4.92 8.95 11.27
C SER A 55 4.86 8.44 12.70
N VAL A 56 5.68 7.45 13.05
CA VAL A 56 5.77 6.95 14.42
C VAL A 56 6.82 7.72 15.24
N CYS A 57 7.97 8.05 14.66
CA CYS A 57 9.03 8.78 15.36
C CYS A 57 8.67 10.22 15.69
N ILE A 58 7.77 10.85 14.95
CA ILE A 58 7.44 12.27 15.14
C ILE A 58 6.92 12.56 16.56
N VAL A 59 6.24 11.57 17.17
CA VAL A 59 5.73 11.64 18.55
C VAL A 59 6.87 11.80 19.56
N SER A 60 8.06 11.25 19.29
CA SER A 60 9.26 11.39 20.13
C SER A 60 10.24 12.45 19.64
N MET A 61 10.00 13.05 18.47
CA MET A 61 10.79 14.16 17.93
C MET A 61 10.26 15.53 18.40
N VAL A 62 8.95 15.66 18.57
CA VAL A 62 8.27 16.91 18.95
C VAL A 62 8.21 17.08 20.47
N ASN A 63 8.50 18.30 20.93
CA ASN A 63 8.34 18.74 22.31
C ASN A 63 6.89 19.20 22.53
N ASN A 64 6.04 18.30 23.02
CA ASN A 64 4.61 18.61 23.18
C ASN A 64 4.38 19.56 24.37
N THR A 65 5.16 19.41 25.44
CA THR A 65 5.03 20.25 26.65
C THR A 65 5.37 21.70 26.36
N ALA A 66 6.42 21.96 25.57
CA ALA A 66 6.77 23.32 25.16
C ALA A 66 5.67 23.95 24.28
N LEU A 67 5.03 23.18 23.40
CA LEU A 67 3.93 23.67 22.57
C LEU A 67 2.69 24.00 23.40
N ASP A 68 2.38 23.16 24.39
CA ASP A 68 1.26 23.40 25.30
C ASP A 68 1.49 24.68 26.12
N ILE A 69 2.72 24.93 26.59
CA ILE A 69 3.09 26.19 27.27
C ILE A 69 2.93 27.41 26.34
N LEU A 70 3.45 27.33 25.11
CA LEU A 70 3.33 28.44 24.14
C LEU A 70 1.88 28.76 23.78
N ALA A 71 1.03 27.73 23.69
CA ALA A 71 -0.41 27.92 23.44
C ALA A 71 -1.10 28.63 24.62
N VAL A 72 -0.69 28.35 25.86
CA VAL A 72 -1.21 29.03 27.06
C VAL A 72 -0.76 30.48 27.12
N GLU A 73 0.51 30.76 26.85
CA GLU A 73 1.04 32.12 26.79
C GLU A 73 0.30 32.98 25.75
N GLN A 74 -0.04 32.40 24.59
CA GLN A 74 -0.83 33.08 23.56
C GLN A 74 -2.31 33.25 23.94
N ALA A 75 -2.88 32.36 24.77
CA ALA A 75 -4.27 32.42 25.21
C ALA A 75 -4.50 33.38 26.39
N GLY A 76 -3.45 33.92 27.00
CA GLY A 76 -3.53 35.03 27.97
C GLY A 76 -4.21 34.72 29.31
N ASN A 77 -4.41 33.45 29.67
CA ASN A 77 -5.02 33.04 30.94
C ASN A 77 -4.02 32.24 31.78
N GLU A 78 -3.41 32.89 32.77
CA GLU A 78 -2.45 32.25 33.72
C GLU A 78 -3.10 31.24 34.69
N SER A 79 -4.44 31.16 34.73
CA SER A 79 -5.20 30.35 35.69
C SER A 79 -5.53 28.92 35.23
N THR A 80 -4.99 28.46 34.09
CA THR A 80 -5.29 27.14 33.50
C THR A 80 -4.15 26.12 33.57
N LEU A 81 -3.06 26.41 34.29
CA LEU A 81 -1.90 25.50 34.35
C LEU A 81 -2.25 24.11 34.91
N ASP A 82 -3.22 24.03 35.84
CA ASP A 82 -3.74 22.76 36.38
C ASP A 82 -4.80 22.08 35.49
N MET A 83 -5.27 22.73 34.42
CA MET A 83 -6.30 22.22 33.50
C MET A 83 -5.74 21.70 32.17
N ILE A 84 -4.42 21.81 31.96
CA ILE A 84 -3.77 21.56 30.64
C ILE A 84 -2.80 20.37 30.69
N THR A 85 -2.81 19.54 31.74
CA THR A 85 -2.53 18.13 31.47
C THR A 85 -3.67 17.62 30.60
N PHE A 86 -3.42 17.45 29.30
CA PHE A 86 -4.34 16.82 28.36
C PHE A 86 -4.63 15.39 28.83
N THR A 87 -5.48 15.23 29.84
CA THR A 87 -6.01 13.95 30.26
C THR A 87 -6.88 13.49 29.11
N SER A 88 -6.48 12.40 28.48
CA SER A 88 -7.25 11.74 27.42
C SER A 88 -8.75 11.77 27.70
N VAL A 89 -9.56 11.93 26.65
CA VAL A 89 -11.03 12.06 26.75
C VAL A 89 -11.63 10.95 27.62
N CYS A 90 -11.08 9.74 27.48
CA CYS A 90 -11.27 8.66 28.43
C CYS A 90 -10.11 8.66 29.41
N ARG A 91 -10.36 9.01 30.69
CA ARG A 91 -9.37 9.15 31.75
C ARG A 91 -8.33 8.01 31.68
N ALA A 92 -7.06 8.36 31.48
CA ALA A 92 -5.98 7.40 31.56
C ALA A 92 -5.85 6.92 33.01
N ASP A 93 -5.70 5.61 33.22
CA ASP A 93 -5.43 5.05 34.54
C ASP A 93 -4.05 5.59 34.99
N ASN A 94 -4.00 6.38 36.06
CA ASN A 94 -2.81 6.99 36.70
C ASN A 94 -1.47 6.73 35.98
N VAL A 95 -1.24 7.42 34.86
CA VAL A 95 0.02 7.30 34.11
C VAL A 95 1.08 8.09 34.87
N THR A 96 1.95 7.37 35.57
CA THR A 96 3.08 7.87 36.37
C THR A 96 4.39 7.97 35.59
N SER A 97 4.33 7.78 34.26
CA SER A 97 5.52 7.86 33.40
C SER A 97 5.80 9.33 33.01
N PRO A 98 6.95 9.91 33.36
CA PRO A 98 7.34 11.21 32.85
C PRO A 98 7.45 11.13 31.32
N GLN A 99 6.64 11.94 30.63
CA GLN A 99 6.64 11.98 29.17
C GLN A 99 7.99 12.50 28.68
N LYS A 100 8.76 11.64 28.01
CA LYS A 100 10.05 12.00 27.42
C LYS A 100 9.77 12.77 26.12
N ASP A 101 9.85 14.09 26.19
CA ASP A 101 9.62 14.97 25.05
C ASP A 101 10.85 15.05 24.13
N GLY A 102 10.58 15.35 22.86
CA GLY A 102 11.60 15.46 21.82
C GLY A 102 12.36 16.80 21.82
N PRO A 103 13.44 16.92 21.04
CA PRO A 103 14.26 18.12 21.01
C PRO A 103 13.67 19.25 20.15
N PHE A 104 12.65 18.99 19.33
CA PHE A 104 12.16 19.96 18.35
C PHE A 104 10.82 20.58 18.74
N VAL A 105 10.70 21.90 18.63
CA VAL A 105 9.44 22.63 18.85
C VAL A 105 8.78 22.88 17.49
N TRP A 106 8.11 21.86 16.96
CA TRP A 106 7.35 21.96 15.71
C TRP A 106 5.86 22.00 16.01
N ASP A 107 5.19 23.06 15.59
CA ASP A 107 3.74 23.16 15.76
C ASP A 107 2.99 22.09 14.94
N ARG A 108 1.69 21.93 15.23
CA ARG A 108 0.87 20.89 14.60
C ARG A 108 0.77 21.07 13.08
N SER A 109 0.76 22.30 12.58
CA SER A 109 0.70 22.58 11.14
C SER A 109 1.98 22.10 10.46
N THR A 110 3.13 22.48 10.98
CA THR A 110 4.45 22.08 10.47
C THR A 110 4.63 20.56 10.50
N THR A 111 4.22 19.90 11.58
CA THR A 111 4.21 18.44 11.72
C THR A 111 3.36 17.79 10.62
N GLY A 112 2.16 18.33 10.35
CA GLY A 112 1.29 17.88 9.27
C GLY A 112 1.90 18.04 7.88
N ILE A 113 2.51 19.20 7.60
CA ILE A 113 3.23 19.47 6.34
C ILE A 113 4.36 18.46 6.15
N LEU A 114 5.18 18.25 7.19
CA LEU A 114 6.28 17.30 7.17
C LEU A 114 5.81 15.87 6.85
N LEU A 115 4.75 15.38 7.49
CA LEU A 115 4.18 14.05 7.21
C LEU A 115 3.62 13.95 5.79
N SER A 116 2.99 15.02 5.28
CA SER A 116 2.43 15.05 3.93
C SER A 116 3.48 15.21 2.82
N SER A 117 4.67 15.73 3.14
CA SER A 117 5.72 16.08 2.16
C SER A 117 6.21 14.91 1.31
N PHE A 118 6.26 13.70 1.89
CA PHE A 118 6.55 12.47 1.17
C PHE A 118 5.58 12.26 -0.01
N TYR A 119 4.29 12.49 0.20
CA TYR A 119 3.26 12.24 -0.80
C TYR A 119 3.33 13.22 -1.99
N TYR A 120 3.90 14.41 -1.81
CA TYR A 120 4.13 15.35 -2.91
C TYR A 120 5.11 14.78 -3.94
N GLY A 121 6.22 14.20 -3.48
CA GLY A 121 7.17 13.51 -4.34
C GLY A 121 6.58 12.22 -4.91
N TYR A 122 5.92 11.44 -4.06
CA TYR A 122 5.34 10.15 -4.42
C TYR A 122 4.34 10.25 -5.57
N ALA A 123 3.42 11.22 -5.52
CA ALA A 123 2.42 11.41 -6.57
C ALA A 123 3.03 11.75 -7.94
N PHE A 124 4.14 12.50 -7.95
CA PHE A 124 4.78 12.95 -9.19
C PHE A 124 5.38 11.80 -10.00
N THR A 125 5.99 10.81 -9.35
CA THR A 125 6.73 9.74 -10.05
C THR A 125 5.91 8.49 -10.35
N GLN A 126 4.65 8.38 -9.93
CA GLN A 126 3.78 7.25 -10.26
C GLN A 126 3.57 7.04 -11.78
N ILE A 127 3.14 8.10 -12.47
CA ILE A 127 2.89 8.03 -13.93
C ILE A 127 4.21 7.81 -14.69
N PRO A 128 5.27 8.61 -14.48
CA PRO A 128 6.58 8.36 -15.09
C PRO A 128 7.14 6.98 -14.74
N GLY A 129 6.95 6.50 -13.52
CA GLY A 129 7.42 5.21 -13.04
C GLY A 129 6.84 4.05 -13.84
N GLY A 130 5.55 4.09 -14.15
CA GLY A 130 4.91 3.10 -15.04
C GLY A 130 5.53 3.10 -16.44
N LEU A 131 5.80 4.28 -17.00
CA LEU A 131 6.44 4.43 -18.31
C LEU A 131 7.89 3.93 -18.32
N LEU A 132 8.65 4.28 -17.27
CA LEU A 132 10.03 3.84 -17.09
C LEU A 132 10.11 2.33 -16.94
N ALA A 133 9.18 1.72 -16.19
CA ALA A 133 9.12 0.27 -16.02
C ALA A 133 8.87 -0.46 -17.35
N SER A 134 8.00 0.10 -18.21
CA SER A 134 7.78 -0.45 -19.55
C SER A 134 8.98 -0.30 -20.48
N ARG A 135 9.82 0.74 -20.30
CA ARG A 135 10.96 1.02 -21.20
C ARG A 135 12.27 0.37 -20.75
N PHE A 136 12.59 0.43 -19.46
CA PHE A 136 13.85 -0.02 -18.88
C PHE A 136 13.72 -1.35 -18.12
N GLY A 137 12.49 -1.89 -18.03
CA GLY A 137 12.18 -3.11 -17.32
C GLY A 137 11.85 -2.85 -15.84
N GLY A 138 10.75 -3.46 -15.36
CA GLY A 138 10.26 -3.26 -14.00
C GLY A 138 11.26 -3.65 -12.91
N LYS A 139 12.15 -4.63 -13.15
CA LYS A 139 13.19 -5.05 -12.19
C LYS A 139 14.03 -3.88 -11.71
N TRP A 140 14.60 -3.12 -12.64
CA TRP A 140 15.53 -2.03 -12.32
C TRP A 140 14.82 -0.84 -11.72
N VAL A 141 13.64 -0.50 -12.25
CA VAL A 141 12.85 0.62 -11.74
C VAL A 141 12.39 0.37 -10.30
N PHE A 142 11.90 -0.84 -10.00
CA PHE A 142 11.51 -1.23 -8.65
C PHE A 142 12.73 -1.22 -7.71
N GLY A 143 13.81 -1.90 -8.10
CA GLY A 143 15.00 -2.05 -7.26
C GLY A 143 15.72 -0.74 -6.97
N LEU A 144 15.96 0.09 -8.00
CA LEU A 144 16.65 1.37 -7.83
C LEU A 144 15.79 2.40 -7.07
N GLY A 145 14.47 2.36 -7.23
CA GLY A 145 13.55 3.18 -6.44
C GLY A 145 13.68 2.88 -4.94
N THR A 146 13.56 1.60 -4.57
CA THR A 146 13.74 1.14 -3.17
C THR A 146 15.13 1.44 -2.64
N LEU A 147 16.19 1.21 -3.43
CA LEU A 147 17.57 1.53 -3.03
C LEU A 147 17.73 3.03 -2.73
N SER A 148 17.25 3.87 -3.63
CA SER A 148 17.39 5.34 -3.51
C SER A 148 16.63 5.85 -2.29
N ALA A 149 15.39 5.39 -2.07
CA ALA A 149 14.62 5.72 -0.86
C ALA A 149 15.36 5.28 0.41
N SER A 150 15.89 4.05 0.42
CA SER A 150 16.63 3.50 1.57
C SER A 150 17.89 4.29 1.91
N VAL A 151 18.63 4.77 0.90
CA VAL A 151 19.80 5.63 1.10
C VAL A 151 19.39 7.00 1.64
N LEU A 152 18.33 7.61 1.09
CA LEU A 152 17.81 8.90 1.55
C LEU A 152 17.32 8.85 3.00
N THR A 153 16.75 7.74 3.44
CA THR A 153 16.34 7.53 4.83
C THR A 153 17.49 7.59 5.82
N LEU A 154 18.69 7.16 5.42
CA LEU A 154 19.88 7.31 6.27
C LEU A 154 20.22 8.79 6.50
N PHE A 155 19.86 9.70 5.61
CA PHE A 155 20.09 11.14 5.80
C PHE A 155 19.01 11.83 6.64
N THR A 156 17.91 11.15 6.98
CA THR A 156 16.75 11.76 7.65
C THR A 156 17.10 12.43 8.99
N PRO A 157 17.83 11.81 9.93
CA PRO A 157 18.13 12.48 11.19
C PRO A 157 19.14 13.63 11.04
N LEU A 158 20.12 13.51 10.14
CA LEU A 158 21.04 14.61 9.82
C LEU A 158 20.27 15.82 9.27
N ALA A 159 19.29 15.57 8.40
CA ALA A 159 18.41 16.60 7.87
C ALA A 159 17.55 17.25 8.98
N ALA A 160 17.01 16.45 9.91
CA ALA A 160 16.24 16.97 11.04
C ALA A 160 17.06 17.93 11.93
N TRP A 161 18.34 17.63 12.18
CA TRP A 161 19.25 18.52 12.92
C TRP A 161 19.67 19.75 12.12
N ALA A 162 19.77 19.66 10.79
CA ALA A 162 20.09 20.79 9.93
C ALA A 162 18.92 21.79 9.81
N GLY A 163 17.69 21.34 9.97
CA GLY A 163 16.47 22.16 9.98
C GLY A 163 15.29 21.48 9.31
N ILE A 164 14.08 21.95 9.62
CA ILE A 164 12.83 21.37 9.09
C ILE A 164 12.78 21.40 7.55
N GLU A 165 13.29 22.46 6.92
CA GLU A 165 13.31 22.59 5.46
C GLU A 165 14.11 21.46 4.78
N TRP A 166 15.25 21.10 5.37
CA TRP A 166 16.09 20.00 4.88
C TRP A 166 15.41 18.65 5.08
N LEU A 167 14.72 18.48 6.20
CA LEU A 167 13.95 17.27 6.49
C LEU A 167 12.79 17.09 5.50
N ILE A 168 12.06 18.17 5.21
CA ILE A 168 11.01 18.20 4.18
C ILE A 168 11.60 17.89 2.80
N PHE A 169 12.75 18.48 2.45
CA PHE A 169 13.41 18.21 1.17
C PHE A 169 13.80 16.74 1.01
N VAL A 170 14.43 16.13 2.01
CA VAL A 170 14.78 14.69 2.00
C VAL A 170 13.53 13.84 1.87
N ARG A 171 12.45 14.18 2.58
CA ARG A 171 11.16 13.47 2.50
C ARG A 171 10.54 13.52 1.11
N VAL A 172 10.59 14.67 0.44
CA VAL A 172 10.13 14.78 -0.96
C VAL A 172 10.97 13.87 -1.87
N LEU A 173 12.29 13.83 -1.70
CA LEU A 173 13.16 12.94 -2.48
C LEU A 173 12.87 11.45 -2.22
N GLU A 174 12.60 11.06 -0.98
CA GLU A 174 12.18 9.70 -0.63
C GLU A 174 10.89 9.33 -1.37
N GLY A 175 9.90 10.23 -1.35
CA GLY A 175 8.66 10.08 -2.09
C GLY A 175 8.87 9.90 -3.58
N LEU A 176 9.70 10.76 -4.21
CA LEU A 176 10.05 10.66 -5.63
C LEU A 176 10.68 9.30 -5.95
N ALA A 177 11.60 8.82 -5.12
CA ALA A 177 12.27 7.54 -5.29
C ALA A 177 11.32 6.34 -5.16
N GLU A 178 10.41 6.38 -4.18
CA GLU A 178 9.50 5.26 -3.91
C GLU A 178 8.28 5.23 -4.85
N GLY A 179 7.86 6.37 -5.40
CA GLY A 179 6.67 6.47 -6.25
C GLY A 179 6.71 5.62 -7.53
N VAL A 180 7.89 5.17 -7.98
CA VAL A 180 8.01 4.29 -9.14
C VAL A 180 7.77 2.81 -8.84
N THR A 181 7.70 2.42 -7.56
CA THR A 181 7.75 1.02 -7.12
C THR A 181 6.46 0.25 -7.44
N PHE A 182 5.28 0.77 -7.08
CA PHE A 182 4.01 0.10 -7.38
C PHE A 182 3.78 -0.14 -8.88
N PRO A 183 3.92 0.87 -9.77
CA PRO A 183 3.78 0.68 -11.21
C PRO A 183 4.79 -0.31 -11.79
N ALA A 184 6.03 -0.29 -11.29
CA ALA A 184 7.07 -1.22 -11.71
C ALA A 184 6.77 -2.66 -11.30
N CYS A 185 6.31 -2.88 -10.08
CA CYS A 185 5.89 -4.20 -9.63
C CYS A 185 4.72 -4.75 -10.45
N GLN A 186 3.72 -3.92 -10.75
CA GLN A 186 2.59 -4.27 -11.59
C GLN A 186 3.04 -4.72 -12.99
N ALA A 187 4.02 -4.05 -13.58
CA ALA A 187 4.60 -4.44 -14.85
C ALA A 187 5.33 -5.81 -14.81
N ILE A 188 6.04 -6.10 -13.71
CA ILE A 188 6.67 -7.43 -13.50
C ILE A 188 5.58 -8.50 -13.38
N LEU A 189 4.59 -8.29 -12.50
CA LEU A 189 3.53 -9.26 -12.26
C LEU A 189 2.72 -9.56 -13.52
N ALA A 190 2.45 -8.56 -14.37
CA ALA A 190 1.77 -8.75 -15.64
C ALA A 190 2.53 -9.71 -16.60
N SER A 191 3.86 -9.78 -16.49
CA SER A 191 4.70 -10.63 -17.34
C SER A 191 4.99 -12.01 -16.75
N TRP A 192 4.79 -12.18 -15.43
CA TRP A 192 5.17 -13.36 -14.68
C TRP A 192 3.99 -14.20 -14.18
N VAL A 193 2.81 -13.61 -14.04
CA VAL A 193 1.66 -14.24 -13.36
C VAL A 193 0.63 -14.75 -14.36
N PRO A 194 0.40 -16.08 -14.44
CA PRO A 194 -0.66 -16.66 -15.25
C PRO A 194 -2.07 -16.20 -14.79
N PRO A 195 -3.07 -16.14 -15.69
CA PRO A 195 -4.42 -15.62 -15.38
C PRO A 195 -5.14 -16.26 -14.18
N MET A 196 -4.85 -17.53 -13.91
CA MET A 196 -5.48 -18.29 -12.83
C MET A 196 -4.83 -18.09 -11.46
N GLU A 197 -3.63 -17.50 -11.42
CA GLU A 197 -2.90 -17.16 -10.17
C GLU A 197 -2.86 -15.64 -9.92
N ARG A 198 -3.60 -14.85 -10.72
CA ARG A 198 -3.71 -13.39 -10.63
C ARG A 198 -4.35 -12.87 -9.35
N THR A 199 -4.82 -13.74 -8.45
CA THR A 199 -5.20 -13.33 -7.10
C THR A 199 -4.06 -13.63 -6.13
N LYS A 200 -3.62 -14.89 -6.02
CA LYS A 200 -2.62 -15.31 -5.04
C LYS A 200 -1.27 -14.57 -5.16
N VAL A 201 -0.68 -14.53 -6.35
CA VAL A 201 0.70 -14.06 -6.51
C VAL A 201 0.81 -12.53 -6.32
N PRO A 202 -0.06 -11.69 -6.90
CA PRO A 202 -0.03 -10.26 -6.62
C PRO A 202 -0.31 -9.96 -5.15
N VAL A 203 -1.32 -10.59 -4.55
CA VAL A 203 -1.69 -10.39 -3.15
C VAL A 203 -0.53 -10.74 -2.19
N LEU A 204 0.17 -11.85 -2.44
CA LEU A 204 1.39 -12.22 -1.71
C LEU A 204 2.51 -11.17 -1.87
N THR A 205 2.62 -10.58 -3.05
CA THR A 205 3.64 -9.54 -3.31
C THR A 205 3.34 -8.27 -2.53
N ILE A 206 2.07 -7.88 -2.39
CA ILE A 206 1.69 -6.61 -1.74
C ILE A 206 1.61 -6.74 -0.23
N SER A 207 1.38 -7.95 0.30
CA SER A 207 1.27 -8.17 1.75
C SER A 207 2.47 -7.64 2.53
N GLY A 208 3.63 -7.55 1.88
CA GLY A 208 4.84 -6.92 2.39
C GLY A 208 4.62 -5.51 2.95
N CYS A 209 3.75 -4.71 2.32
CA CYS A 209 3.41 -3.36 2.77
C CYS A 209 2.96 -3.37 4.24
N PHE A 210 2.01 -4.25 4.56
CA PHE A 210 1.42 -4.34 5.90
C PHE A 210 2.34 -5.05 6.89
N ILE A 211 3.13 -6.02 6.44
CA ILE A 211 4.19 -6.61 7.27
C ILE A 211 5.20 -5.53 7.68
N GLY A 212 5.60 -4.64 6.76
CA GLY A 212 6.47 -3.50 7.03
C GLY A 212 5.86 -2.54 8.04
N THR A 213 4.57 -2.21 7.89
CA THR A 213 3.79 -1.42 8.85
C THR A 213 3.80 -2.02 10.26
N VAL A 214 3.50 -3.32 10.37
CA VAL A 214 3.47 -4.04 11.66
C VAL A 214 4.84 -4.02 12.32
N ILE A 215 5.89 -4.35 11.59
CA ILE A 215 7.26 -4.33 12.12
C ILE A 215 7.58 -2.93 12.65
N THR A 216 7.29 -1.90 11.85
CA THR A 216 7.58 -0.51 12.21
C THR A 216 6.84 -0.08 13.48
N PHE A 217 5.54 -0.33 13.59
CA PHE A 217 4.80 0.00 14.81
C PHE A 217 5.33 -0.73 16.06
N MET A 218 5.63 -2.02 15.92
CA MET A 218 6.16 -2.84 17.03
C MET A 218 7.54 -2.37 17.49
N THR A 219 8.41 -1.95 16.56
CA THR A 219 9.80 -1.66 16.87
C THR A 219 10.01 -0.20 17.26
N SER A 220 9.29 0.73 16.63
CA SER A 220 9.52 2.17 16.80
C SER A 220 9.17 2.64 18.20
N GLY A 221 8.09 2.10 18.81
CA GLY A 221 7.73 2.43 20.19
C GLY A 221 8.79 1.98 21.21
N VAL A 222 9.42 0.81 20.99
CA VAL A 222 10.48 0.30 21.86
C VAL A 222 11.78 1.07 21.65
N MET A 223 12.12 1.41 20.41
CA MET A 223 13.35 2.11 20.06
C MET A 223 13.35 3.58 20.47
N ALA A 224 12.20 4.26 20.38
CA ALA A 224 12.06 5.65 20.81
C ALA A 224 12.29 5.82 22.33
N ASP A 225 11.95 4.80 23.13
CA ASP A 225 12.14 4.82 24.59
C ASP A 225 13.59 4.55 25.01
N MET A 226 14.41 3.93 24.15
CA MET A 226 15.81 3.63 24.47
C MET A 226 16.63 4.92 24.68
N ASN A 227 17.59 4.91 25.60
CA ASN A 227 18.51 6.04 25.81
C ASN A 227 19.63 6.13 24.74
N PHE A 228 19.62 5.24 23.75
CA PHE A 228 20.63 5.16 22.70
C PHE A 228 20.40 6.26 21.64
N LEU A 229 21.45 7.03 21.28
CA LEU A 229 21.41 8.16 20.31
C LEU A 229 20.34 9.25 20.60
N GLY A 230 19.84 9.37 21.84
CA GLY A 230 18.72 10.26 22.15
C GLY A 230 17.34 9.69 21.81
N GLY A 231 17.23 8.38 21.60
CA GLY A 231 15.98 7.64 21.38
C GLY A 231 15.57 7.61 19.92
N TRP A 232 14.98 8.69 19.42
CA TRP A 232 14.35 8.72 18.09
C TRP A 232 15.32 8.57 16.89
N PRO A 233 16.58 9.05 16.89
CA PRO A 233 17.47 8.88 15.73
C PRO A 233 17.83 7.41 15.48
N SER A 234 17.67 6.57 16.50
CA SER A 234 17.98 5.14 16.43
C SER A 234 17.08 4.40 15.43
N VAL A 235 15.83 4.86 15.22
CA VAL A 235 14.90 4.23 14.27
C VAL A 235 15.38 4.34 12.82
N PHE A 236 16.26 5.30 12.51
CA PHE A 236 16.76 5.59 11.17
C PHE A 236 18.17 5.04 10.88
N TYR A 237 19.02 4.80 11.91
CA TYR A 237 20.48 4.61 11.71
C TYR A 237 21.09 3.24 12.05
N ILE A 238 20.69 2.57 13.13
CA ILE A 238 21.67 2.11 14.14
C ILE A 238 22.94 1.37 13.61
N TYR A 239 24.08 2.04 13.79
CA TYR A 239 25.32 1.44 14.27
C TYR A 239 25.44 1.69 15.78
N GLY A 240 25.69 0.65 16.58
CA GLY A 240 25.99 0.75 18.00
C GLY A 240 26.50 -0.56 18.58
N LYS A 241 27.81 -0.65 18.84
CA LYS A 241 28.56 -1.86 19.23
C LYS A 241 28.54 -2.15 20.76
N GLN A 242 27.60 -1.59 21.53
CA GLN A 242 27.70 -1.57 23.00
C GLN A 242 26.41 -2.01 23.75
N PHE A 243 25.58 -2.86 23.14
CA PHE A 243 24.53 -3.59 23.87
C PHE A 243 24.59 -5.07 23.46
N CYS A 244 25.81 -5.63 23.44
CA CYS A 244 26.13 -6.99 23.03
C CYS A 244 26.22 -7.98 24.21
N TYR A 245 25.92 -7.54 25.43
CA TYR A 245 25.94 -8.43 26.59
C TYR A 245 24.62 -8.25 27.32
N ILE A 246 23.88 -9.35 27.46
CA ILE A 246 22.64 -9.51 28.23
C ILE A 246 21.36 -9.20 27.40
N TYR A 247 20.92 -10.16 26.56
CA TYR A 247 19.56 -10.74 26.51
C TYR A 247 19.32 -11.49 25.18
N ASN A 248 19.17 -12.83 25.26
CA ASN A 248 18.66 -13.79 24.26
C ASN A 248 19.00 -13.59 22.76
N ALA A 249 19.69 -14.57 22.18
CA ALA A 249 20.09 -14.62 20.77
C ALA A 249 18.95 -14.44 19.74
N PHE A 250 17.71 -14.77 20.10
CA PHE A 250 16.53 -14.57 19.24
C PHE A 250 16.11 -13.09 19.15
N LEU A 251 16.30 -12.32 20.23
CA LEU A 251 16.06 -10.88 20.25
C LEU A 251 17.22 -10.11 19.58
N HIS A 252 18.46 -10.60 19.69
CA HIS A 252 19.62 -10.07 18.96
C HIS A 252 19.50 -10.23 17.45
N LEU A 253 18.98 -11.37 16.97
CA LEU A 253 18.72 -11.55 15.56
C LEU A 253 17.62 -10.58 15.11
N THR A 254 16.54 -10.44 15.88
CA THR A 254 15.41 -9.55 15.55
C THR A 254 15.76 -8.04 15.61
N ILE A 255 16.60 -7.61 16.56
CA ILE A 255 17.06 -6.20 16.69
C ILE A 255 18.21 -5.90 15.72
N SER A 256 19.10 -6.85 15.45
CA SER A 256 20.14 -6.70 14.41
C SER A 256 19.58 -6.79 12.98
N ILE A 257 18.36 -7.33 12.82
CA ILE A 257 17.57 -7.32 11.57
C ILE A 257 16.91 -5.96 11.35
N LEU A 258 16.87 -5.04 12.31
CA LEU A 258 16.17 -3.77 12.18
C LEU A 258 17.07 -2.60 11.72
N LYS A 259 17.56 -2.68 10.48
CA LYS A 259 18.30 -1.61 9.79
C LYS A 259 17.54 -1.13 8.55
N THR A 260 16.55 -0.26 8.66
CA THR A 260 15.65 0.10 7.55
C THR A 260 16.39 0.46 6.24
N GLY A 261 17.37 1.36 6.27
CA GLY A 261 18.15 1.74 5.08
C GLY A 261 19.12 0.65 4.57
N ILE A 262 19.84 -0.02 5.47
CA ILE A 262 20.83 -1.05 5.08
C ILE A 262 20.13 -2.33 4.57
N ILE A 263 18.97 -2.70 5.15
CA ILE A 263 18.16 -3.81 4.63
C ILE A 263 17.75 -3.52 3.20
N GLY A 264 17.30 -2.30 2.90
CA GLY A 264 16.94 -1.94 1.53
C GLY A 264 18.11 -2.05 0.55
N CYS A 265 19.31 -1.63 0.96
CA CYS A 265 20.52 -1.82 0.17
C CYS A 265 20.88 -3.30 -0.05
N LEU A 266 20.82 -4.11 1.00
CA LEU A 266 21.10 -5.56 0.92
C LEU A 266 20.04 -6.29 0.09
N TRP A 267 18.78 -5.95 0.29
CA TRP A 267 17.65 -6.44 -0.47
C TRP A 267 17.81 -6.09 -1.94
N PHE A 268 18.27 -4.89 -2.28
CA PHE A 268 18.55 -4.51 -3.67
C PHE A 268 19.60 -5.41 -4.32
N ILE A 269 20.67 -5.77 -3.60
CA ILE A 269 21.69 -6.70 -4.12
C ILE A 269 21.05 -8.06 -4.43
N VAL A 270 20.26 -8.59 -3.50
CA VAL A 270 19.55 -9.87 -3.68
C VAL A 270 18.55 -9.78 -4.85
N TRP A 271 17.77 -8.71 -4.92
CA TRP A 271 16.80 -8.44 -5.99
C TRP A 271 17.47 -8.32 -7.36
N ALA A 272 18.58 -7.59 -7.44
CA ALA A 272 19.34 -7.39 -8.67
C ALA A 272 19.94 -8.70 -9.19
N VAL A 273 20.28 -9.65 -8.31
CA VAL A 273 20.81 -10.96 -8.71
C VAL A 273 19.71 -11.96 -9.07
N LEU A 274 18.62 -12.01 -8.29
CA LEU A 274 17.64 -13.10 -8.38
C LEU A 274 16.40 -12.80 -9.23
N VAL A 275 16.08 -11.54 -9.52
CA VAL A 275 14.85 -11.20 -10.26
C VAL A 275 15.16 -10.79 -11.70
N SER A 276 14.25 -11.07 -12.62
CA SER A 276 14.31 -10.61 -14.02
C SER A 276 12.98 -9.99 -14.44
N SER A 277 13.01 -8.99 -15.32
CA SER A 277 11.79 -8.29 -15.76
C SER A 277 10.86 -9.20 -16.55
N THR A 278 11.41 -10.17 -17.29
CA THR A 278 10.65 -11.17 -18.04
C THR A 278 11.11 -12.57 -17.64
N PRO A 279 10.25 -13.60 -17.79
CA PRO A 279 10.66 -15.00 -17.58
C PRO A 279 11.69 -15.47 -18.62
N PHE A 280 11.78 -14.82 -19.79
CA PHE A 280 12.72 -15.22 -20.84
C PHE A 280 14.18 -14.90 -20.50
N ASP A 281 14.38 -13.77 -19.82
CA ASP A 281 15.71 -13.28 -19.40
C ASP A 281 16.16 -13.93 -18.07
N HIS A 282 15.30 -14.72 -17.43
CA HIS A 282 15.56 -15.24 -16.10
C HIS A 282 16.55 -16.41 -16.11
N ARG A 283 17.67 -16.26 -15.40
CA ARG A 283 18.77 -17.23 -15.40
C ARG A 283 18.45 -18.57 -14.73
N PHE A 284 17.62 -18.55 -13.67
CA PHE A 284 17.40 -19.72 -12.82
C PHE A 284 16.05 -20.42 -13.05
N ILE A 285 15.24 -19.94 -13.99
CA ILE A 285 13.89 -20.50 -14.24
C ILE A 285 14.00 -21.88 -14.87
N SER A 286 13.14 -22.81 -14.48
CA SER A 286 13.07 -24.13 -15.13
C SER A 286 12.43 -23.99 -16.52
N ALA A 287 12.85 -24.84 -17.46
CA ALA A 287 12.28 -24.86 -18.81
C ALA A 287 10.77 -25.17 -18.79
N SER A 288 10.32 -26.02 -17.85
CA SER A 288 8.91 -26.36 -17.67
C SER A 288 8.07 -25.19 -17.16
N GLU A 289 8.57 -24.41 -16.19
CA GLU A 289 7.84 -23.23 -15.70
C GLU A 289 7.80 -22.13 -16.77
N LYS A 290 8.89 -21.95 -17.52
CA LYS A 290 8.96 -20.99 -18.62
C LYS A 290 7.93 -21.32 -19.71
N ASP A 291 7.86 -22.58 -20.14
CA ASP A 291 6.88 -23.04 -21.14
C ASP A 291 5.43 -22.93 -20.62
N TYR A 292 5.20 -23.22 -19.34
CA TYR A 292 3.90 -23.03 -18.70
C TYR A 292 3.43 -21.56 -18.75
N ILE A 293 4.28 -20.63 -18.31
CA ILE A 293 3.96 -19.19 -18.33
C ILE A 293 3.73 -18.71 -19.76
N GLU A 294 4.60 -19.10 -20.70
CA GLU A 294 4.49 -18.71 -22.10
C GLU A 294 3.21 -19.23 -22.74
N LYS A 295 2.81 -20.50 -22.50
CA LYS A 295 1.56 -21.05 -23.00
C LYS A 295 0.34 -20.29 -22.46
N CYS A 296 0.31 -20.01 -21.16
CA CYS A 296 -0.79 -19.27 -20.54
C CYS A 296 -0.92 -17.84 -21.09
N LEU A 297 0.20 -17.11 -21.17
CA LEU A 297 0.20 -15.73 -21.67
C LEU A 297 -0.02 -15.67 -23.18
N SER A 298 0.53 -16.59 -23.95
CA SER A 298 0.34 -16.65 -25.41
C SER A 298 -1.09 -17.02 -25.78
N ALA A 299 -1.76 -17.89 -25.01
CA ALA A 299 -3.18 -18.17 -25.19
C ALA A 299 -4.02 -16.90 -24.98
N GLU A 300 -3.67 -16.07 -24.00
CA GLU A 300 -4.33 -14.78 -23.74
C GLU A 300 -4.03 -13.73 -24.82
N VAL A 301 -2.79 -13.68 -25.32
CA VAL A 301 -2.39 -12.78 -26.41
C VAL A 301 -3.04 -13.18 -27.75
N LYS A 302 -3.15 -14.49 -28.03
CA LYS A 302 -3.89 -15.03 -29.18
C LYS A 302 -5.39 -14.73 -29.06
N ALA A 303 -5.96 -14.88 -27.87
CA ALA A 303 -7.32 -14.47 -27.56
C ALA A 303 -7.54 -12.95 -27.75
N SER A 304 -6.50 -12.15 -27.55
CA SER A 304 -6.51 -10.68 -27.70
C SER A 304 -6.16 -10.20 -29.13
N GLY A 305 -5.81 -11.11 -30.05
CA GLY A 305 -5.56 -10.80 -31.47
C GLY A 305 -4.23 -10.12 -31.80
N LYS A 306 -3.18 -10.25 -30.97
CA LYS A 306 -1.85 -9.66 -31.25
C LYS A 306 -0.79 -10.66 -31.70
N ASN A 307 -0.07 -10.31 -32.76
CA ASN A 307 1.22 -10.91 -33.13
C ASN A 307 2.34 -10.35 -32.24
N GLY A 308 2.66 -11.02 -31.13
CA GLY A 308 3.98 -11.13 -30.49
C GLY A 308 4.88 -9.91 -30.20
N LYS A 309 4.50 -8.66 -30.50
CA LYS A 309 5.35 -7.48 -30.26
C LYS A 309 4.99 -6.81 -28.93
N ALA A 310 6.03 -6.55 -28.12
CA ALA A 310 5.94 -5.73 -26.92
C ALA A 310 5.33 -4.35 -27.25
N ILE A 311 4.20 -4.04 -26.65
CA ILE A 311 3.41 -2.86 -26.97
C ILE A 311 4.09 -1.63 -26.37
N LYS A 312 4.25 -0.57 -27.17
CA LYS A 312 4.83 0.70 -26.71
C LYS A 312 3.72 1.54 -26.08
N VAL A 313 3.99 2.21 -24.95
CA VAL A 313 2.97 3.02 -24.23
C VAL A 313 2.35 4.13 -25.08
N LYS A 314 3.05 4.58 -26.14
CA LYS A 314 2.53 5.52 -27.13
C LYS A 314 1.27 5.03 -27.88
N ASP A 315 1.00 3.73 -27.85
CA ASP A 315 -0.17 3.12 -28.49
C ASP A 315 -1.36 3.02 -27.52
N LEU A 316 -1.26 3.58 -26.30
CA LEU A 316 -2.33 3.57 -25.30
C LEU A 316 -3.48 4.51 -25.74
N PRO A 317 -4.73 4.01 -25.86
CA PRO A 317 -5.87 4.83 -26.23
C PRO A 317 -6.37 5.66 -25.04
N TRP A 318 -5.65 6.72 -24.67
CA TRP A 318 -5.93 7.57 -23.51
C TRP A 318 -7.38 7.98 -23.36
N LYS A 319 -8.00 8.44 -24.46
CA LYS A 319 -9.42 8.85 -24.46
C LYS A 319 -10.33 7.69 -24.04
N ALA A 320 -10.10 6.48 -24.57
CA ALA A 320 -10.93 5.33 -24.24
C ALA A 320 -10.75 4.90 -22.79
N VAL A 321 -9.51 4.90 -22.28
CA VAL A 321 -9.18 4.58 -20.88
C VAL A 321 -9.89 5.55 -19.93
N ILE A 322 -9.76 6.86 -20.15
CA ILE A 322 -10.33 7.89 -19.28
C ILE A 322 -11.87 7.91 -19.36
N THR A 323 -12.48 7.43 -20.45
CA THR A 323 -13.95 7.31 -20.54
C THR A 323 -14.50 5.97 -20.05
N SER A 324 -13.64 5.03 -19.66
CA SER A 324 -14.06 3.65 -19.32
C SER A 324 -14.57 3.56 -17.88
N LEU A 325 -15.87 3.31 -17.71
CA LEU A 325 -16.50 3.17 -16.39
C LEU A 325 -15.89 2.03 -15.53
N PRO A 326 -15.51 0.85 -16.08
CA PRO A 326 -14.83 -0.18 -15.30
C PRO A 326 -13.46 0.23 -14.76
N VAL A 327 -12.73 1.08 -15.50
CA VAL A 327 -11.45 1.65 -15.03
C VAL A 327 -11.71 2.63 -13.88
N TRP A 328 -12.71 3.51 -14.03
CA TRP A 328 -13.11 4.41 -12.95
C TRP A 328 -13.60 3.67 -11.70
N ALA A 329 -14.25 2.51 -11.85
CA ALA A 329 -14.63 1.69 -10.70
C ALA A 329 -13.40 1.30 -9.87
N VAL A 330 -12.33 0.88 -10.53
CA VAL A 330 -11.04 0.60 -9.87
C VAL A 330 -10.44 1.85 -9.25
N PHE A 331 -10.48 3.01 -9.93
CA PHE A 331 -9.90 4.26 -9.42
C PHE A 331 -10.62 4.75 -8.17
N VAL A 332 -11.96 4.74 -8.17
CA VAL A 332 -12.79 5.12 -7.03
C VAL A 332 -12.54 4.18 -5.85
N SER A 333 -12.47 2.87 -6.12
CA SER A 333 -12.18 1.87 -5.10
C SER A 333 -10.79 2.05 -4.49
N HIS A 334 -9.77 2.27 -5.31
CA HIS A 334 -8.41 2.53 -4.84
C HIS A 334 -8.32 3.82 -4.01
N PHE A 335 -8.95 4.91 -4.47
CA PHE A 335 -9.02 6.17 -3.72
C PHE A 335 -9.69 5.98 -2.35
N SER A 336 -10.81 5.26 -2.34
CA SER A 336 -11.61 5.00 -1.13
C SER A 336 -10.82 4.17 -0.11
N TYR A 337 -10.18 3.09 -0.57
CA TYR A 337 -9.28 2.28 0.24
C TYR A 337 -8.15 3.11 0.88
N ASN A 338 -7.46 3.93 0.09
CA ASN A 338 -6.35 4.74 0.58
C ASN A 338 -6.80 5.88 1.50
N TRP A 339 -7.99 6.44 1.31
CA TRP A 339 -8.54 7.44 2.23
C TRP A 339 -8.58 6.93 3.66
N CYS A 340 -9.19 5.77 3.87
CA CYS A 340 -9.32 5.20 5.20
C CYS A 340 -8.00 4.60 5.68
N ASN A 341 -7.23 3.92 4.82
CA ASN A 341 -5.95 3.34 5.20
C ASN A 341 -4.96 4.42 5.67
N TYR A 342 -4.76 5.49 4.90
CA TYR A 342 -3.85 6.56 5.30
C TYR A 342 -4.35 7.36 6.50
N THR A 343 -5.65 7.67 6.56
CA THR A 343 -6.23 8.38 7.71
C THR A 343 -6.06 7.58 9.00
N LEU A 344 -6.35 6.27 8.98
CA LEU A 344 -6.12 5.42 10.15
C LEU A 344 -4.62 5.25 10.42
N LEU A 345 -3.78 5.08 9.40
CA LEU A 345 -2.34 4.93 9.61
C LEU A 345 -1.70 6.14 10.30
N THR A 346 -2.08 7.36 9.94
CA THR A 346 -1.54 8.58 10.53
C THR A 346 -2.20 8.94 11.85
N SER A 347 -3.52 8.73 11.96
CA SER A 347 -4.31 9.30 13.05
C SER A 347 -4.65 8.28 14.15
N LEU A 348 -4.45 6.98 13.92
CA LEU A 348 -4.70 5.92 14.91
C LEU A 348 -3.83 6.05 16.17
N PRO A 349 -2.50 6.31 16.09
CA PRO A 349 -1.69 6.50 17.29
C PRO A 349 -2.14 7.70 18.11
N THR A 350 -2.58 8.77 17.43
CA THR A 350 -3.16 9.95 18.07
C THR A 350 -4.48 9.61 18.73
N TYR A 351 -5.39 8.92 18.05
CA TYR A 351 -6.66 8.47 18.61
C TYR A 351 -6.47 7.61 19.88
N PHE A 352 -5.53 6.66 19.84
CA PHE A 352 -5.20 5.81 20.99
C PHE A 352 -4.61 6.60 22.16
N LYS A 353 -3.79 7.63 21.89
CA LYS A 353 -3.25 8.52 22.93
C LYS A 353 -4.33 9.46 23.48
N THR A 354 -4.99 10.24 22.62
CA THR A 354 -5.85 11.37 23.02
C THR A 354 -7.25 10.93 23.44
N VAL A 355 -7.82 9.89 22.81
CA VAL A 355 -9.16 9.40 23.15
C VAL A 355 -9.07 8.28 24.17
N LEU A 356 -8.29 7.22 23.88
CA LEU A 356 -8.24 6.03 24.74
C LEU A 356 -7.26 6.13 25.93
N GLY A 357 -6.34 7.11 25.94
CA GLY A 357 -5.40 7.30 27.04
C GLY A 357 -4.38 6.18 27.18
N LEU A 358 -3.97 5.54 26.08
CA LEU A 358 -2.94 4.50 26.09
C LEU A 358 -1.54 5.12 26.22
N ASP A 359 -0.67 4.48 27.00
CA ASP A 359 0.74 4.87 27.11
C ASP A 359 1.49 4.61 25.79
N LEU A 360 2.66 5.23 25.60
CA LEU A 360 3.41 5.14 24.34
C LEU A 360 3.76 3.69 23.95
N LYS A 361 4.09 2.86 24.95
CA LYS A 361 4.49 1.46 24.73
C LYS A 361 3.30 0.59 24.31
N ALA A 362 2.17 0.66 25.01
CA ALA A 362 0.97 -0.06 24.58
C ALA A 362 0.42 0.51 23.27
N ASN A 363 0.53 1.82 23.04
CA ASN A 363 0.11 2.44 21.78
C ASN A 363 0.85 1.84 20.57
N GLY A 364 2.18 1.67 20.65
CA GLY A 364 2.97 1.05 19.57
C GLY A 364 2.54 -0.39 19.26
N ILE A 365 2.40 -1.23 20.29
CA ILE A 365 2.02 -2.65 20.12
C ILE A 365 0.56 -2.78 19.66
N LEU A 366 -0.36 -2.04 20.28
CA LEU A 366 -1.79 -2.11 19.96
C LEU A 366 -2.11 -1.50 18.60
N SER A 367 -1.35 -0.49 18.15
CA SER A 367 -1.47 0.05 16.79
C SER A 367 -1.06 -0.94 15.71
N ALA A 368 -0.24 -1.96 16.02
CA ALA A 368 0.14 -2.98 15.06
C ALA A 368 -0.96 -4.04 14.84
N VAL A 369 -1.80 -4.32 15.84
CA VAL A 369 -2.79 -5.42 15.82
C VAL A 369 -3.78 -5.34 14.64
N PRO A 370 -4.37 -4.18 14.30
CA PRO A 370 -5.26 -4.07 13.14
C PRO A 370 -4.58 -4.41 11.81
N TYR A 371 -3.31 -4.05 11.65
CA TYR A 371 -2.55 -4.33 10.42
C TYR A 371 -2.06 -5.79 10.34
N ILE A 372 -1.87 -6.46 11.48
CA ILE A 372 -1.68 -7.92 11.52
C ILE A 372 -2.94 -8.61 10.97
N ALA A 373 -4.12 -8.23 11.46
CA ALA A 373 -5.37 -8.80 10.98
C ALA A 373 -5.56 -8.57 9.48
N LEU A 374 -5.26 -7.36 8.98
CA LEU A 374 -5.31 -7.03 7.56
C LEU A 374 -4.38 -7.93 6.74
N SER A 375 -3.13 -8.09 7.19
CA SER A 375 -2.13 -8.93 6.52
C SER A 375 -2.61 -10.39 6.40
N LEU A 376 -3.19 -10.94 7.47
CA LEU A 376 -3.69 -12.31 7.51
C LEU A 376 -4.90 -12.51 6.58
N VAL A 377 -5.87 -11.59 6.64
CA VAL A 377 -7.06 -11.63 5.77
C VAL A 377 -6.65 -11.52 4.30
N GLN A 378 -5.73 -10.60 4.00
CA GLN A 378 -5.23 -10.41 2.64
C GLN A 378 -4.50 -11.66 2.12
N LEU A 379 -3.56 -12.23 2.88
CA LEU A 379 -2.90 -13.48 2.46
C LEU A 379 -3.89 -14.64 2.27
N GLY A 380 -4.89 -14.74 3.14
CA GLY A 380 -5.97 -15.73 3.04
C GLY A 380 -6.79 -15.56 1.76
N ILE A 381 -7.15 -14.33 1.39
CA ILE A 381 -8.01 -14.08 0.22
C ILE A 381 -7.31 -14.42 -1.11
N GLY A 382 -5.98 -14.37 -1.15
CA GLY A 382 -5.21 -14.86 -2.30
C GLY A 382 -5.50 -16.32 -2.62
N GLN A 383 -5.50 -17.19 -1.60
CA GLN A 383 -5.77 -18.63 -1.77
C GLN A 383 -7.26 -18.90 -2.02
N ILE A 384 -8.12 -18.26 -1.22
CA ILE A 384 -9.58 -18.45 -1.30
C ILE A 384 -10.09 -17.96 -2.66
N GLY A 385 -9.61 -16.82 -3.14
CA GLY A 385 -10.02 -16.26 -4.44
C GLY A 385 -9.72 -17.21 -5.61
N ASP A 386 -8.51 -17.78 -5.63
CA ASP A 386 -8.14 -18.72 -6.69
C ASP A 386 -8.85 -20.07 -6.53
N PHE A 387 -9.11 -20.54 -5.31
CA PHE A 387 -9.96 -21.73 -5.06
C PHE A 387 -11.39 -21.52 -5.59
N LEU A 388 -12.02 -20.38 -5.28
CA LEU A 388 -13.37 -20.05 -5.72
C LEU A 388 -13.48 -19.97 -7.26
N ARG A 389 -12.44 -19.49 -7.94
CA ARG A 389 -12.41 -19.45 -9.42
C ARG A 389 -12.20 -20.83 -10.03
N THR A 390 -11.23 -21.58 -9.52
CA THR A 390 -10.77 -22.84 -10.14
C THR A 390 -11.66 -24.02 -9.81
N LYS A 391 -12.02 -24.20 -8.53
CA LYS A 391 -12.80 -25.34 -8.02
C LYS A 391 -14.29 -25.07 -7.99
N CYS A 392 -14.71 -23.88 -7.55
CA CYS A 392 -16.14 -23.53 -7.47
C CYS A 392 -16.70 -22.92 -8.76
N GLY A 393 -15.85 -22.58 -9.74
CA GLY A 393 -16.27 -22.04 -11.03
C GLY A 393 -16.85 -20.61 -10.98
N LEU A 394 -16.55 -19.85 -9.92
CA LEU A 394 -17.03 -18.48 -9.78
C LEU A 394 -16.40 -17.58 -10.84
N LYS A 395 -17.24 -16.84 -11.59
CA LYS A 395 -16.78 -15.89 -12.60
C LYS A 395 -15.93 -14.78 -11.97
N THR A 396 -14.86 -14.36 -12.65
CA THR A 396 -13.94 -13.30 -12.18
C THR A 396 -14.69 -12.05 -11.74
N VAL A 397 -15.64 -11.55 -12.54
CA VAL A 397 -16.44 -10.35 -12.21
C VAL A 397 -17.15 -10.47 -10.87
N HIS A 398 -17.79 -11.62 -10.60
CA HIS A 398 -18.53 -11.82 -9.35
C HIS A 398 -17.59 -11.92 -8.16
N LEU A 399 -16.44 -12.59 -8.31
CA LEU A 399 -15.42 -12.61 -7.27
C LEU A 399 -14.90 -11.20 -6.97
N ARG A 400 -14.49 -10.44 -7.99
CA ARG A 400 -13.96 -9.08 -7.80
C ARG A 400 -14.99 -8.19 -7.11
N LYS A 401 -16.26 -8.23 -7.53
CA LYS A 401 -17.33 -7.46 -6.89
C LYS A 401 -17.54 -7.87 -5.44
N LEU A 402 -17.61 -9.17 -5.16
CA LEU A 402 -17.80 -9.68 -3.80
C LEU A 402 -16.68 -9.19 -2.87
N LEU A 403 -15.42 -9.41 -3.26
CA LEU A 403 -14.28 -9.07 -2.42
C LEU A 403 -14.14 -7.56 -2.22
N ASP A 404 -14.29 -6.78 -3.28
CA ASP A 404 -14.14 -5.33 -3.23
C ASP A 404 -15.28 -4.66 -2.45
N CYS A 405 -16.53 -5.04 -2.71
CA CYS A 405 -17.68 -4.47 -2.02
C CYS A 405 -17.67 -4.84 -0.54
N SER A 406 -17.36 -6.10 -0.19
CA SER A 406 -17.23 -6.52 1.21
C SER A 406 -16.07 -5.81 1.92
N GLY A 407 -14.94 -5.61 1.23
CA GLY A 407 -13.78 -4.91 1.76
C GLY A 407 -13.97 -3.41 1.99
N HIS A 408 -15.02 -2.79 1.45
CA HIS A 408 -15.41 -1.41 1.76
C HIS A 408 -16.62 -1.35 2.70
N PHE A 409 -17.60 -2.22 2.51
CA PHE A 409 -18.86 -2.20 3.27
C PHE A 409 -18.66 -2.56 4.75
N PHE A 410 -17.97 -3.66 5.06
CA PHE A 410 -17.75 -4.05 6.45
C PHE A 410 -16.86 -3.05 7.20
N PRO A 411 -15.75 -2.55 6.61
CA PRO A 411 -14.99 -1.50 7.26
C PRO A 411 -15.77 -0.18 7.40
N GLY A 412 -16.66 0.17 6.47
CA GLY A 412 -17.54 1.34 6.60
C GLY A 412 -18.45 1.25 7.83
N ILE A 413 -19.14 0.12 8.02
CA ILE A 413 -19.94 -0.11 9.22
C ILE A 413 -19.06 -0.14 10.48
N GLY A 414 -17.90 -0.78 10.40
CA GLY A 414 -16.96 -0.87 11.51
C GLY A 414 -16.47 0.48 12.01
N ILE A 415 -16.03 1.37 11.11
CA ILE A 415 -15.61 2.74 11.42
C ILE A 415 -16.75 3.52 12.08
N LEU A 416 -17.97 3.43 11.54
CA LEU A 416 -19.15 4.08 12.12
C LEU A 416 -19.39 3.61 13.57
N CYS A 417 -19.36 2.30 13.80
CA CYS A 417 -19.55 1.72 15.12
C CYS A 417 -18.45 2.12 16.12
N VAL A 418 -17.19 2.27 15.69
CA VAL A 418 -16.09 2.74 16.55
C VAL A 418 -16.40 4.12 17.13
N GLY A 419 -17.03 5.00 16.34
CA GLY A 419 -17.43 6.33 16.79
C GLY A 419 -18.42 6.35 17.97
N TYR A 420 -19.16 5.25 18.21
CA TYR A 420 -20.19 5.17 19.25
C TYR A 420 -19.83 4.28 20.45
N ILE A 421 -18.65 3.65 20.45
CA ILE A 421 -18.22 2.76 21.55
C ILE A 421 -17.94 3.52 22.86
N GLY A 422 -17.71 4.83 22.79
CA GLY A 422 -17.34 5.64 23.95
C GLY A 422 -15.98 5.23 24.51
N CYS A 423 -15.87 5.11 25.84
CA CYS A 423 -14.59 4.90 26.53
C CYS A 423 -14.18 3.44 26.77
N ASN A 424 -14.86 2.47 26.15
CA ASN A 424 -14.45 1.07 26.26
C ASN A 424 -13.24 0.78 25.35
N LYS A 425 -12.03 0.88 25.91
CA LYS A 425 -10.75 0.70 25.20
C LYS A 425 -10.69 -0.64 24.46
N THR A 426 -11.06 -1.75 25.13
CA THR A 426 -11.01 -3.10 24.56
C THR A 426 -11.97 -3.25 23.37
N ALA A 427 -13.22 -2.80 23.53
CA ALA A 427 -14.20 -2.87 22.45
C ALA A 427 -13.76 -2.06 21.23
N ALA A 428 -13.21 -0.85 21.45
CA ALA A 428 -12.72 0.00 20.37
C ALA A 428 -11.58 -0.67 19.60
N ILE A 429 -10.60 -1.26 20.29
CA ILE A 429 -9.46 -1.95 19.67
C ILE A 429 -9.91 -3.19 18.90
N VAL A 430 -10.79 -4.01 19.47
CA VAL A 430 -11.31 -5.22 18.80
C VAL A 430 -12.08 -4.84 17.53
N LEU A 431 -12.94 -3.84 17.61
CA LEU A 431 -13.72 -3.40 16.45
C LEU A 431 -12.83 -2.75 15.38
N LEU A 432 -11.85 -1.93 15.76
CA LEU A 432 -10.87 -1.38 14.82
C LEU A 432 -10.04 -2.48 14.16
N THR A 433 -9.67 -3.52 14.91
CA THR A 433 -8.94 -4.67 14.37
C THR A 433 -9.77 -5.41 13.34
N PHE A 434 -11.05 -5.67 13.63
CA PHE A 434 -11.97 -6.27 12.65
C PHE A 434 -12.15 -5.38 11.42
N THR A 435 -12.35 -4.08 11.63
CA THR A 435 -12.55 -3.07 10.58
C THR A 435 -11.37 -3.02 9.61
N VAL A 436 -10.15 -2.84 10.12
CA VAL A 436 -8.94 -2.78 9.29
C VAL A 436 -8.64 -4.16 8.70
N GLY A 437 -8.88 -5.23 9.46
CA GLY A 437 -8.73 -6.61 8.98
C GLY A 437 -9.56 -6.90 7.73
N MET A 438 -10.84 -6.55 7.75
CA MET A 438 -11.76 -6.77 6.63
C MET A 438 -11.42 -5.94 5.38
N ALA A 439 -10.73 -4.81 5.53
CA ALA A 439 -10.21 -4.05 4.39
C ALA A 439 -9.16 -4.85 3.58
N GLY A 440 -8.56 -5.88 4.17
CA GLY A 440 -7.66 -6.81 3.47
C GLY A 440 -8.31 -7.54 2.30
N LEU A 441 -9.65 -7.68 2.28
CA LEU A 441 -10.40 -8.29 1.17
C LEU A 441 -10.22 -7.53 -0.15
N CYS A 442 -10.01 -6.21 -0.10
CA CYS A 442 -9.77 -5.38 -1.29
C CYS A 442 -8.53 -5.81 -2.09
N GLY A 443 -7.58 -6.52 -1.46
CA GLY A 443 -6.42 -7.09 -2.14
C GLY A 443 -6.80 -8.04 -3.29
N GLY A 444 -7.90 -8.81 -3.15
CA GLY A 444 -8.44 -9.65 -4.21
C GLY A 444 -9.51 -8.97 -5.08
N GLY A 445 -9.86 -7.72 -4.77
CA GLY A 445 -10.85 -6.88 -5.44
C GLY A 445 -10.21 -5.97 -6.49
N PHE A 446 -10.25 -4.65 -6.27
CA PHE A 446 -9.75 -3.66 -7.23
C PHE A 446 -8.27 -3.83 -7.59
N PHE A 447 -7.44 -4.26 -6.63
CA PHE A 447 -5.97 -4.21 -6.78
C PHE A 447 -5.47 -5.09 -7.93
N VAL A 448 -6.12 -6.23 -8.11
CA VAL A 448 -5.83 -7.21 -9.16
C VAL A 448 -6.72 -7.06 -10.39
N ASN A 449 -7.75 -6.20 -10.32
CA ASN A 449 -8.74 -6.08 -11.39
C ASN A 449 -8.15 -5.45 -12.67
N LEU A 450 -7.12 -4.61 -12.59
CA LEU A 450 -6.46 -4.07 -13.78
C LEU A 450 -5.78 -5.15 -14.63
N PHE A 451 -5.34 -6.26 -14.03
CA PHE A 451 -4.84 -7.41 -14.78
C PHE A 451 -5.96 -8.13 -15.54
N ASP A 452 -7.20 -8.06 -15.07
CA ASP A 452 -8.36 -8.67 -15.74
C ASP A 452 -8.93 -7.75 -16.83
N LEU A 453 -8.87 -6.43 -16.63
CA LEU A 453 -9.39 -5.43 -17.57
C LEU A 453 -8.43 -5.13 -18.73
N CYS A 454 -7.14 -5.01 -18.44
CA CYS A 454 -6.15 -4.51 -19.40
C CYS A 454 -4.72 -4.98 -19.04
N PRO A 455 -4.41 -6.29 -19.07
CA PRO A 455 -3.13 -6.83 -18.60
C PRO A 455 -1.90 -6.16 -19.24
N GLN A 456 -1.96 -5.87 -20.54
CA GLN A 456 -0.89 -5.20 -21.29
C GLN A 456 -0.64 -3.74 -20.91
N TYR A 457 -1.60 -3.08 -20.27
CA TYR A 457 -1.54 -1.68 -19.87
C TYR A 457 -1.66 -1.50 -18.35
N ALA A 458 -1.61 -2.60 -17.59
CA ALA A 458 -1.86 -2.61 -16.15
C ALA A 458 -0.90 -1.68 -15.40
N GLY A 459 0.41 -1.72 -15.70
CA GLY A 459 1.41 -0.86 -15.05
C GLY A 459 1.12 0.65 -15.19
N PRO A 460 1.07 1.20 -16.43
CA PRO A 460 0.77 2.62 -16.64
C PRO A 460 -0.60 3.05 -16.08
N ILE A 461 -1.65 2.24 -16.26
CA ILE A 461 -3.00 2.57 -15.76
C ILE A 461 -3.04 2.50 -14.22
N PHE A 462 -2.32 1.55 -13.60
CA PHE A 462 -2.15 1.51 -12.16
C PHE A 462 -1.41 2.75 -11.65
N GLY A 463 -0.40 3.25 -12.37
CA GLY A 463 0.26 4.51 -12.02
C GLY A 463 -0.70 5.71 -11.94
N ILE A 464 -1.64 5.82 -12.89
CA ILE A 464 -2.70 6.85 -12.84
C ILE A 464 -3.61 6.63 -11.64
N SER A 465 -4.08 5.38 -11.46
CA SER A 465 -4.92 4.99 -10.32
C SER A 465 -4.26 5.37 -8.99
N ASN A 466 -2.98 5.02 -8.81
CA ASN A 466 -2.23 5.26 -7.59
C ASN A 466 -1.94 6.75 -7.36
N THR A 467 -1.77 7.53 -8.43
CA THR A 467 -1.64 8.99 -8.34
C THR A 467 -2.90 9.60 -7.74
N LEU A 468 -4.08 9.22 -8.26
CA LEU A 468 -5.36 9.68 -7.70
C LEU A 468 -5.54 9.18 -6.27
N ALA A 469 -5.18 7.92 -6.01
CA ALA A 469 -5.28 7.31 -4.70
C ALA A 469 -4.20 7.78 -3.70
N THR A 470 -3.26 8.64 -4.10
CA THR A 470 -2.30 9.31 -3.20
C THR A 470 -2.88 10.60 -2.62
N ILE A 471 -3.84 11.23 -3.30
CA ILE A 471 -4.50 12.47 -2.85
C ILE A 471 -5.03 12.35 -1.41
N PRO A 472 -5.69 11.24 -1.01
CA PRO A 472 -6.11 11.07 0.39
C PRO A 472 -4.98 11.08 1.42
N GLY A 473 -3.76 10.68 1.05
CA GLY A 473 -2.59 10.76 1.94
C GLY A 473 -2.16 12.21 2.23
N ILE A 474 -2.48 13.14 1.33
CA ILE A 474 -2.25 14.58 1.50
C ILE A 474 -3.42 15.21 2.26
N VAL A 475 -4.64 14.96 1.78
CA VAL A 475 -5.85 15.66 2.25
C VAL A 475 -6.41 15.07 3.55
N GLY A 476 -6.37 13.75 3.72
CA GLY A 476 -6.97 13.04 4.85
C GLY A 476 -6.43 13.47 6.22
N PRO A 477 -5.10 13.44 6.44
CA PRO A 477 -4.50 13.90 7.70
C PRO A 477 -4.79 15.38 7.97
N TYR A 478 -4.75 16.23 6.94
CA TYR A 478 -5.05 17.65 7.06
C TYR A 478 -6.49 17.91 7.49
N VAL A 479 -7.47 17.27 6.83
CA VAL A 479 -8.88 17.35 7.19
C VAL A 479 -9.13 16.82 8.60
N THR A 480 -8.49 15.70 8.95
CA THR A 480 -8.60 15.13 10.30
C THR A 480 -8.09 16.10 11.36
N ALA A 481 -6.92 16.71 11.12
CA ALA A 481 -6.31 17.67 12.03
C ALA A 481 -7.19 18.91 12.26
N LEU A 482 -7.80 19.46 11.20
CA LEU A 482 -8.73 20.60 11.29
C LEU A 482 -10.00 20.25 12.09
N ILE A 483 -10.57 19.07 11.88
CA ILE A 483 -11.80 18.67 12.58
C ILE A 483 -11.57 18.53 14.09
N ILE A 484 -10.41 17.98 14.49
CA ILE A 484 -10.07 17.73 15.90
C ILE A 484 -9.33 18.91 16.56
N GLU A 485 -9.18 20.04 15.87
CA GLU A 485 -8.39 21.19 16.34
C GLU A 485 -8.96 21.80 17.64
N ASN A 486 -8.09 22.12 18.60
CA ASN A 486 -8.38 22.67 19.93
C ASN A 486 -9.10 21.74 20.93
N GLU A 487 -9.99 20.84 20.50
CA GLU A 487 -10.70 19.90 21.39
C GLU A 487 -10.99 18.55 20.69
N PRO A 488 -10.18 17.50 20.85
CA PRO A 488 -10.42 16.19 20.24
C PRO A 488 -11.51 15.40 20.99
N THR A 489 -12.75 15.88 20.96
CA THR A 489 -13.92 15.20 21.54
C THR A 489 -14.32 13.98 20.72
N ILE A 490 -15.08 13.05 21.34
CA ILE A 490 -15.64 11.89 20.63
C ILE A 490 -16.49 12.34 19.43
N GLU A 491 -17.27 13.42 19.58
CA GLU A 491 -18.14 13.96 18.52
C GLU A 491 -17.35 14.43 17.28
N ARG A 492 -16.21 15.11 17.49
CA ARG A 492 -15.36 15.52 16.36
C ARG A 492 -14.72 14.32 15.66
N TRP A 493 -14.33 13.28 16.40
CA TRP A 493 -13.89 12.03 15.80
C TRP A 493 -14.99 11.30 15.03
N GLN A 494 -16.25 11.36 15.49
CA GLN A 494 -17.39 10.84 14.73
C GLN A 494 -17.53 11.54 13.37
N ASN A 495 -17.29 12.85 13.28
CA ASN A 495 -17.31 13.56 12.00
C ASN A 495 -16.25 13.04 11.02
N VAL A 496 -15.03 12.75 11.50
CA VAL A 496 -13.97 12.11 10.69
C VAL A 496 -14.42 10.73 10.20
N PHE A 497 -15.05 9.95 11.07
CA PHE A 497 -15.56 8.62 10.76
C PHE A 497 -16.76 8.63 9.80
N TYR A 498 -17.64 9.63 9.86
CA TYR A 498 -18.73 9.79 8.89
C TYR A 498 -18.19 10.03 7.47
N ILE A 499 -17.20 10.91 7.31
CA ILE A 499 -16.57 11.18 6.01
C ILE A 499 -15.99 9.89 5.43
N ALA A 500 -15.21 9.15 6.23
CA ALA A 500 -14.63 7.87 5.84
C ALA A 500 -15.70 6.84 5.43
N THR A 501 -16.77 6.72 6.24
CA THR A 501 -17.88 5.79 5.99
C THR A 501 -18.63 6.11 4.70
N SER A 502 -18.92 7.39 4.44
CA SER A 502 -19.58 7.82 3.19
C SER A 502 -18.74 7.48 1.96
N ILE A 503 -17.44 7.69 2.02
CA ILE A 503 -16.50 7.37 0.93
C ILE A 503 -16.45 5.86 0.66
N TYR A 504 -16.46 5.04 1.70
CA TYR A 504 -16.50 3.58 1.59
C TYR A 504 -17.81 3.07 0.98
N PHE A 505 -18.96 3.55 1.43
CA PHE A 505 -20.25 3.11 0.87
C PHE A 505 -20.46 3.58 -0.58
N PHE A 506 -20.04 4.80 -0.91
CA PHE A 506 -20.06 5.27 -2.29
C PHE A 506 -19.21 4.38 -3.20
N SER A 507 -17.99 4.06 -2.76
CA SER A 507 -17.09 3.17 -3.50
C SER A 507 -17.70 1.78 -3.71
N ALA A 508 -18.21 1.15 -2.66
CA ALA A 508 -18.84 -0.17 -2.74
C ALA A 508 -20.00 -0.18 -3.75
N LEU A 509 -20.87 0.85 -3.71
CA LEU A 509 -21.99 0.97 -4.64
C LEU A 509 -21.52 1.19 -6.08
N PHE A 510 -20.56 2.10 -6.28
CA PHE A 510 -20.04 2.42 -7.60
C PHE A 510 -19.35 1.20 -8.23
N TYR A 511 -18.55 0.46 -7.46
CA TYR A 511 -17.90 -0.77 -7.92
C TYR A 511 -18.90 -1.90 -8.18
N LEU A 512 -19.95 -2.02 -7.35
CA LEU A 512 -21.00 -3.01 -7.56
C LEU A 512 -21.71 -2.80 -8.91
N ILE A 513 -21.95 -1.54 -9.30
CA ILE A 513 -22.63 -1.19 -10.55
C ILE A 513 -21.67 -1.35 -11.75
N PHE A 514 -20.51 -0.70 -11.70
CA PHE A 514 -19.64 -0.52 -12.87
C PHE A 514 -18.45 -1.47 -12.95
N GLY A 515 -18.11 -2.16 -11.86
CA GLY A 515 -17.01 -3.12 -11.82
C GLY A 515 -17.19 -4.24 -12.84
N GLN A 516 -16.14 -4.50 -13.62
CA GLN A 516 -16.06 -5.64 -14.52
C GLN A 516 -14.77 -6.42 -14.28
N GLY A 517 -14.70 -7.65 -14.81
CA GLY A 517 -13.54 -8.55 -14.69
C GLY A 517 -13.31 -9.32 -15.99
N SER A 518 -13.61 -8.67 -17.12
CA SER A 518 -13.31 -9.12 -18.47
C SER A 518 -12.55 -8.03 -19.21
N ILE A 519 -11.73 -8.44 -20.18
CA ILE A 519 -10.91 -7.54 -20.98
C ILE A 519 -11.82 -6.48 -21.63
N GLN A 520 -11.38 -5.21 -21.59
CA GLN A 520 -12.15 -4.11 -22.14
C GLN A 520 -11.96 -4.00 -23.67
N PRO A 521 -12.97 -3.56 -24.44
CA PRO A 521 -12.88 -3.54 -25.91
C PRO A 521 -11.76 -2.66 -26.49
N TRP A 522 -11.35 -1.62 -25.76
CA TRP A 522 -10.23 -0.76 -26.16
C TRP A 522 -8.86 -1.37 -25.81
N ALA A 523 -8.85 -2.38 -24.94
CA ALA A 523 -7.68 -3.19 -24.65
C ALA A 523 -7.59 -4.41 -25.60
N GLU A 524 -8.71 -4.84 -26.20
CA GLU A 524 -8.73 -5.81 -27.30
C GLU A 524 -8.12 -5.18 -28.57
N ALA A 525 -7.34 -5.93 -29.34
CA ALA A 525 -6.73 -5.41 -30.56
C ALA A 525 -7.80 -5.07 -31.61
N SER A 526 -7.82 -3.84 -32.09
CA SER A 526 -8.54 -3.50 -33.31
C SER A 526 -7.66 -3.82 -34.52
N GLU A 527 -8.07 -4.76 -35.37
CA GLU A 527 -7.50 -5.00 -36.72
C GLU A 527 -7.70 -3.83 -37.71
N LYS A 528 -7.82 -2.58 -37.25
CA LYS A 528 -7.95 -1.42 -38.13
C LYS A 528 -6.58 -0.82 -38.43
N GLY A 529 -5.78 -1.51 -39.24
CA GLY A 529 -4.45 -1.02 -39.65
C GLY A 529 -3.94 -1.46 -41.02
N GLU A 530 -4.32 -2.63 -41.55
CA GLU A 530 -3.78 -3.15 -42.82
C GLU A 530 -4.88 -3.43 -43.85
N LYS A 531 -5.63 -2.40 -44.23
CA LYS A 531 -6.35 -2.37 -45.51
C LYS A 531 -6.29 -0.95 -46.05
N ASN A 532 -5.16 -0.60 -46.66
CA ASN A 532 -5.01 0.44 -47.71
C ASN A 532 -3.54 0.53 -48.15
N SER A 533 -2.95 -0.60 -48.55
CA SER A 533 -1.87 -0.58 -49.53
C SER A 533 -2.50 -0.99 -50.85
N PRO A 534 -2.49 -0.15 -51.91
CA PRO A 534 -2.88 -0.59 -53.24
C PRO A 534 -1.96 -1.76 -53.59
N LYS A 535 -2.56 -2.92 -53.86
CA LYS A 535 -1.87 -4.00 -54.55
C LYS A 535 -1.48 -3.47 -55.92
N THR A 536 -0.22 -3.11 -56.09
CA THR A 536 0.40 -3.10 -57.41
C THR A 536 0.91 -4.50 -57.67
N ASP A 537 0.18 -5.25 -58.47
CA ASP A 537 0.64 -6.43 -59.20
C ASP A 537 0.12 -6.30 -60.64
N PRO A 538 0.79 -6.86 -61.66
CA PRO A 538 2.22 -7.18 -61.81
C PRO A 538 2.95 -6.20 -62.75
#